data_AF-A0A8J5QN00-F1
#
_entry.id   AF-A0A8J5QN00-F1
#
_cell.length_a   1.000
_cell.length_b   1.000
_cell.length_c   1.000
_cell.angle_alpha   90.00
_cell.angle_beta   90.00
_cell.angle_gamma   90.00
#
_symmetry.space_group_name_H-M   'P 1'
#
loop_
_entity.id
_entity.type
_entity.pdbx_description
1 polymer ?
#
loop_
_entity_poly.entity_id
_entity_poly.type
_entity_poly.pdbx_seq_one_letter_code
_entity_poly.pdbx_strand_id
1 'polypeptide(L)'
;MSYPQGNLHLYRAISTISLSLSLCGSIMYYKNPNTTHTPFTPHFLVLTSYWFLIYVRQIGLTIASFIANERRISMIYDSGWHFPIFNILHYVWTMLFINQYFIFAELILLLNLINLLEMFSRQKTYGHKFFSDMFLLHVTVLSCPLSWVVFAIMWNGSLLCPCPDNQWTTILGNISIWAFLSFGLFFVLKFKDWTTGAGTSLLMAALGIDQSSTKLFGPQWIFAFVISGVLVSVSVFTGIKGKSTSSQTEHEPLLQSRRN
;
A
#
# COMPACT_ATOMS: atom_id res chain seq x y z
N MET A 1 -17.30 23.89 -10.28
CA MET A 1 -16.10 24.70 -9.99
C MET A 1 -15.15 24.56 -11.16
N SER A 2 -14.87 25.64 -11.89
CA SER A 2 -13.88 25.63 -12.98
C SER A 2 -12.48 25.56 -12.38
N TYR A 3 -11.79 24.42 -12.57
CA TYR A 3 -10.44 24.23 -12.06
C TYR A 3 -9.43 25.08 -12.86
N PRO A 4 -8.46 25.76 -12.21
CA PRO A 4 -7.45 26.52 -12.93
C PRO A 4 -6.58 25.57 -13.75
N GLN A 5 -6.70 25.62 -15.08
CA GLN A 5 -6.04 24.68 -16.01
C GLN A 5 -4.52 24.61 -15.82
N GLY A 6 -3.87 25.71 -15.41
CA GLY A 6 -2.42 25.74 -15.14
C GLY A 6 -1.95 24.74 -14.07
N ASN A 7 -2.76 24.52 -13.03
CA ASN A 7 -2.41 23.59 -11.94
C ASN A 7 -2.50 22.12 -12.39
N LEU A 8 -3.37 21.80 -13.36
CA LEU A 8 -3.55 20.43 -13.83
C LEU A 8 -2.37 19.96 -14.69
N HIS A 9 -1.85 20.82 -15.57
CA HIS A 9 -0.68 20.48 -16.39
C HIS A 9 0.57 20.25 -15.54
N LEU A 10 0.78 21.12 -14.54
CA LEU A 10 1.86 20.94 -13.57
C LEU A 10 1.72 19.63 -12.80
N TYR A 11 0.52 19.34 -12.29
CA TYR A 11 0.24 18.09 -11.58
C TYR A 11 0.53 16.85 -12.45
N ARG A 12 0.09 16.85 -13.71
CA ARG A 12 0.35 15.76 -14.67
C ARG A 12 1.84 15.55 -14.90
N ALA A 13 2.59 16.64 -15.10
CA ALA A 13 4.03 16.58 -15.31
C ALA A 13 4.75 16.02 -14.09
N ILE A 14 4.49 16.56 -12.90
CA ILE A 14 5.11 16.12 -11.65
C ILE A 14 4.73 14.67 -11.31
N SER A 15 3.47 14.28 -11.51
CA SER A 15 3.00 12.91 -11.32
C SER A 15 3.75 11.92 -12.21
N THR A 16 3.92 12.26 -13.50
CA THR A 16 4.63 11.41 -14.46
C THR A 16 6.11 11.27 -14.10
N ILE A 17 6.77 12.39 -13.74
CA ILE A 17 8.18 12.41 -13.35
C ILE A 17 8.39 11.62 -12.06
N SER A 18 7.56 11.85 -11.05
CA SER A 18 7.65 11.17 -9.75
C SER A 18 7.47 9.65 -9.90
N LEU A 19 6.49 9.20 -10.70
CA LEU A 19 6.28 7.78 -10.98
C LEU A 19 7.47 7.15 -11.70
N SER A 20 8.05 7.87 -12.67
CA SER A 20 9.25 7.41 -13.39
C SER A 20 10.45 7.27 -12.44
N LEU A 21 10.63 8.20 -11.50
CA LEU A 21 11.66 8.12 -10.47
C LEU A 21 11.42 6.90 -9.56
N SER A 22 10.20 6.70 -9.07
CA SER A 22 9.84 5.53 -8.25
C SER A 22 10.19 4.21 -8.95
N LEU A 23 9.78 4.06 -10.21
CA LEU A 23 10.12 2.90 -11.04
C LEU A 23 11.63 2.70 -11.19
N CYS A 24 12.36 3.79 -11.46
CA CYS A 24 13.82 3.77 -11.54
C CYS A 24 14.45 3.27 -10.23
N GLY A 25 13.99 3.78 -9.08
CA GLY A 25 14.42 3.32 -7.76
C GLY A 25 14.23 1.81 -7.58
N SER A 26 13.03 1.30 -7.88
CA SER A 26 12.77 -0.15 -7.78
C SER A 26 13.67 -0.98 -8.72
N ILE A 27 13.93 -0.51 -9.95
CA ILE A 27 14.85 -1.18 -10.87
C ILE A 27 16.29 -1.20 -10.30
N MET A 28 16.74 -0.09 -9.73
CA MET A 28 18.06 -0.01 -9.09
C MET A 28 18.16 -0.95 -7.89
N TYR A 29 17.10 -1.07 -7.10
CA TYR A 29 17.04 -2.01 -5.98
C TYR A 29 17.23 -3.45 -6.44
N TYR A 30 16.51 -3.87 -7.49
CA TYR A 30 16.63 -5.23 -8.03
C TYR A 30 18.01 -5.55 -8.62
N LYS A 31 18.76 -4.54 -9.04
CA LYS A 31 20.13 -4.72 -9.54
C LYS A 31 21.17 -4.80 -8.43
N ASN A 32 20.84 -4.45 -7.19
CA ASN A 32 21.78 -4.45 -6.08
C ASN A 32 21.86 -5.84 -5.43
N PRO A 33 23.02 -6.53 -5.49
CA PRO A 33 23.17 -7.87 -4.90
C PRO A 33 23.26 -7.87 -3.37
N ASN A 34 23.46 -6.72 -2.73
CA ASN A 34 23.82 -6.62 -1.31
C ASN A 34 22.61 -6.43 -0.38
N THR A 35 21.63 -7.33 -0.45
CA THR A 35 20.50 -7.31 0.49
C THR A 35 20.74 -8.29 1.64
N THR A 36 21.02 -7.76 2.83
CA THR A 36 21.10 -8.56 4.06
C THR A 36 19.74 -9.20 4.34
N HIS A 37 19.73 -10.51 4.60
CA HIS A 37 18.52 -11.23 4.98
C HIS A 37 18.14 -10.89 6.42
N THR A 38 16.86 -10.55 6.65
CA THR A 38 16.35 -10.15 7.97
C THR A 38 15.05 -10.89 8.30
N PRO A 39 14.57 -10.81 9.55
CA PRO A 39 13.30 -11.40 9.95
C PRO A 39 12.10 -10.89 9.15
N PHE A 40 12.23 -9.77 8.44
CA PHE A 40 11.17 -9.15 7.66
C PHE A 40 11.48 -9.11 6.15
N THR A 41 12.47 -9.88 5.69
CA THR A 41 12.72 -10.05 4.25
C THR A 41 11.58 -10.84 3.62
N PRO A 42 10.87 -10.27 2.62
CA PRO A 42 9.77 -10.95 1.94
C PRO A 42 10.26 -11.81 0.77
N HIS A 43 9.43 -12.79 0.38
CA HIS A 43 9.71 -13.62 -0.79
C HIS A 43 9.71 -12.79 -2.06
N PHE A 44 10.80 -12.86 -2.82
CA PHE A 44 11.08 -12.04 -3.99
C PHE A 44 9.92 -12.02 -5.00
N LEU A 45 9.46 -13.18 -5.49
CA LEU A 45 8.44 -13.24 -6.54
C LEU A 45 7.10 -12.63 -6.12
N VAL A 46 6.73 -12.79 -4.85
CA VAL A 46 5.46 -12.26 -4.34
C VAL A 46 5.56 -10.75 -4.16
N LEU A 47 6.69 -10.26 -3.64
CA LEU A 47 6.96 -8.83 -3.53
C LEU A 47 7.00 -8.16 -4.92
N THR A 48 7.65 -8.78 -5.90
CA THR A 48 7.69 -8.26 -7.28
C THR A 48 6.30 -8.21 -7.89
N SER A 49 5.48 -9.24 -7.67
CA SER A 49 4.09 -9.25 -8.14
C SER A 49 3.25 -8.16 -7.48
N TYR A 50 3.45 -7.93 -6.17
CA TYR A 50 2.79 -6.86 -5.42
C TYR A 50 3.09 -5.49 -6.03
N TRP A 51 4.37 -5.18 -6.24
CA TRP A 51 4.80 -3.93 -6.84
C TRP A 51 4.41 -3.76 -8.30
N PHE A 52 4.47 -4.84 -9.08
CA PHE A 52 4.02 -4.83 -10.47
C PHE A 52 2.54 -4.40 -10.56
N LEU A 53 1.68 -4.97 -9.73
CA LEU A 53 0.26 -4.61 -9.69
C LEU A 53 0.05 -3.14 -9.28
N ILE A 54 0.80 -2.63 -8.31
CA ILE A 54 0.75 -1.22 -7.93
C ILE A 54 1.17 -0.33 -9.10
N TYR A 55 2.31 -0.62 -9.74
CA TYR A 55 2.82 0.21 -10.84
C TYR A 55 1.90 0.22 -12.05
N VAL A 56 1.35 -0.93 -12.45
CA VAL A 56 0.35 -0.98 -13.53
C VAL A 56 -0.84 -0.07 -13.21
N ARG A 57 -1.30 -0.06 -11.96
CA ARG A 57 -2.40 0.80 -11.53
C ARG A 57 -2.01 2.27 -11.49
N GLN A 58 -0.83 2.60 -11.00
CA GLN A 58 -0.33 3.99 -10.95
C GLN A 58 -0.10 4.58 -12.34
N ILE A 59 0.38 3.77 -13.29
CA ILE A 59 0.43 4.12 -14.70
C ILE A 59 -1.00 4.36 -15.24
N GLY A 60 -1.93 3.46 -14.94
CA GLY A 60 -3.34 3.62 -15.31
C GLY A 60 -3.98 4.91 -14.78
N LEU A 61 -3.71 5.27 -13.52
CA LEU A 61 -4.14 6.53 -12.92
C LEU A 61 -3.52 7.74 -13.62
N THR A 62 -2.22 7.68 -13.91
CA THR A 62 -1.50 8.76 -14.60
C THR A 62 -2.05 8.96 -16.01
N ILE A 63 -2.28 7.88 -16.78
CA ILE A 63 -2.92 7.94 -18.10
C ILE A 63 -4.35 8.49 -17.99
N ALA A 64 -5.12 8.02 -17.01
CA ALA A 64 -6.48 8.49 -16.77
C ALA A 64 -6.56 10.00 -16.48
N SER A 65 -5.49 10.59 -15.95
CA SER A 65 -5.40 12.04 -15.76
C SER A 65 -5.34 12.85 -17.06
N PHE A 66 -4.91 12.25 -18.17
CA PHE A 66 -4.85 12.89 -19.50
C PHE A 66 -6.15 12.75 -20.29
N ILE A 67 -6.98 11.77 -19.95
CA ILE A 67 -8.27 11.54 -20.61
C ILE A 67 -9.32 12.48 -20.00
N ALA A 68 -10.01 13.25 -20.84
CA ALA A 68 -11.01 14.22 -20.40
C ALA A 68 -12.22 13.52 -19.74
N ASN A 69 -12.26 13.53 -18.41
CA ASN A 69 -13.39 13.06 -17.62
C ASN A 69 -13.45 13.86 -16.31
N GLU A 70 -14.50 14.68 -16.14
CA GLU A 70 -14.65 15.58 -14.99
C GLU A 70 -14.63 14.84 -13.65
N ARG A 71 -15.25 13.66 -13.58
CA ARG A 71 -15.28 12.83 -12.37
C ARG A 71 -13.89 12.33 -11.99
N ARG A 72 -13.09 11.91 -12.97
CA ARG A 72 -11.72 11.44 -12.69
C ARG A 72 -10.81 12.58 -12.29
N ILE A 73 -10.96 13.75 -12.93
CA ILE A 73 -10.18 14.94 -12.59
C ILE A 73 -10.51 15.40 -11.16
N SER A 74 -11.79 15.41 -10.76
CA SER A 74 -12.16 15.78 -9.39
C SER A 74 -11.53 14.85 -8.35
N MET A 75 -11.55 13.53 -8.60
CA MET A 75 -10.94 12.56 -7.70
C MET A 75 -9.40 12.70 -7.62
N ILE A 76 -8.75 13.03 -8.73
CA ILE A 76 -7.31 13.31 -8.75
C ILE A 76 -7.01 14.55 -7.90
N TYR A 77 -7.82 15.60 -7.99
CA TYR A 77 -7.69 16.76 -7.11
C TYR A 77 -7.89 16.41 -5.64
N ASP A 78 -8.82 15.51 -5.33
CA ASP A 78 -9.03 15.03 -3.96
C ASP A 78 -7.82 14.24 -3.43
N SER A 79 -7.11 13.51 -4.29
CA SER A 79 -5.83 12.89 -3.93
C SER A 79 -4.69 13.89 -3.75
N GLY A 80 -4.84 15.11 -4.29
CA GLY A 80 -3.91 16.21 -4.13
C GLY A 80 -2.46 15.83 -4.48
N TRP A 81 -1.51 16.45 -3.79
CA TRP A 81 -0.08 16.20 -3.99
C TRP A 81 0.43 14.91 -3.32
N HIS A 82 -0.44 14.15 -2.65
CA HIS A 82 -0.03 12.96 -1.91
C HIS A 82 0.51 11.85 -2.82
N PHE A 83 -0.03 11.70 -4.04
CA PHE A 83 0.44 10.70 -5.00
C PHE A 83 1.88 10.98 -5.49
N PRO A 84 2.20 12.18 -6.01
CA PRO A 84 3.59 12.47 -6.39
C PRO A 84 4.57 12.46 -5.21
N ILE A 85 4.15 12.97 -4.04
CA ILE A 85 4.97 12.94 -2.83
C ILE A 85 5.31 11.50 -2.45
N PHE A 86 4.32 10.59 -2.47
CA PHE A 86 4.55 9.17 -2.19
C PHE A 86 5.64 8.58 -3.10
N ASN A 87 5.55 8.83 -4.41
CA ASN A 87 6.51 8.28 -5.38
C ASN A 87 7.92 8.85 -5.20
N ILE A 88 8.03 10.16 -4.91
CA ILE A 88 9.33 10.80 -4.62
C ILE A 88 9.92 10.22 -3.34
N LEU A 89 9.16 10.15 -2.26
CA LEU A 89 9.62 9.60 -0.99
C LEU A 89 9.99 8.12 -1.13
N HIS A 90 9.24 7.34 -1.92
CA HIS A 90 9.57 5.95 -2.21
C HIS A 90 10.90 5.82 -2.98
N TYR A 91 11.14 6.67 -3.97
CA TYR A 91 12.41 6.73 -4.68
C TYR A 91 13.57 7.08 -3.74
N VAL A 92 13.42 8.15 -2.94
CA VAL A 92 14.44 8.60 -1.99
C VAL A 92 14.74 7.50 -0.96
N TRP A 93 13.70 6.86 -0.41
CA TRP A 93 13.86 5.71 0.47
C TRP A 93 14.67 4.60 -0.19
N THR A 94 14.32 4.23 -1.43
CA THR A 94 15.00 3.15 -2.16
C THR A 94 16.48 3.46 -2.35
N MET A 95 16.82 4.71 -2.71
CA MET A 95 18.21 5.14 -2.85
C MET A 95 18.96 5.10 -1.51
N LEU A 96 18.36 5.57 -0.42
CA LEU A 96 18.97 5.49 0.91
C LEU A 96 19.17 4.05 1.37
N PHE A 97 18.19 3.18 1.11
CA PHE A 97 18.23 1.77 1.45
C PHE A 97 19.35 1.02 0.71
N ILE A 98 19.48 1.22 -0.59
CA ILE A 98 20.55 0.63 -1.42
C ILE A 98 21.93 1.07 -0.94
N ASN A 99 22.06 2.33 -0.51
CA ASN A 99 23.31 2.90 0.01
C ASN A 99 23.51 2.65 1.51
N GLN A 100 22.69 1.81 2.15
CA GLN A 100 22.80 1.41 3.57
C GLN A 100 22.65 2.56 4.59
N TYR A 101 22.05 3.68 4.18
CA TYR A 101 21.69 4.78 5.09
C TYR A 101 20.36 4.50 5.82
N PHE A 102 20.32 3.41 6.59
CA PHE A 102 19.07 2.87 7.15
C PHE A 102 18.34 3.83 8.09
N ILE A 103 19.05 4.69 8.84
CA ILE A 103 18.40 5.65 9.75
C ILE A 103 17.62 6.68 8.94
N PHE A 104 18.24 7.23 7.89
CA PHE A 104 17.57 8.18 7.01
C PHE A 104 16.47 7.51 6.19
N ALA A 105 16.68 6.27 5.75
CA ALA A 105 15.65 5.50 5.08
C ALA A 105 14.40 5.34 5.98
N GLU A 106 14.59 5.06 7.28
CA GLU A 106 13.50 4.94 8.25
C GLU A 106 12.73 6.25 8.40
N LEU A 107 13.43 7.38 8.53
CA LEU A 107 12.81 8.71 8.62
C LEU A 107 11.98 9.03 7.37
N ILE A 108 12.46 8.68 6.19
CA ILE A 108 11.72 8.88 4.93
C ILE A 108 10.47 7.99 4.89
N LEU A 109 10.53 6.75 5.38
CA LEU A 109 9.36 5.89 5.48
C LEU A 109 8.31 6.44 6.46
N LEU A 110 8.74 6.95 7.62
CA LEU A 110 7.84 7.58 8.59
C LEU A 110 7.18 8.84 8.01
N LEU A 111 7.93 9.66 7.27
CA LEU A 111 7.38 10.80 6.55
C LEU A 111 6.35 10.36 5.51
N ASN A 112 6.63 9.28 4.78
CA ASN A 112 5.71 8.74 3.79
C ASN A 112 4.45 8.15 4.44
N LEU A 113 4.58 7.55 5.62
CA LEU A 113 3.44 7.07 6.41
C LEU A 113 2.53 8.24 6.79
N ILE A 114 3.09 9.35 7.27
CA ILE A 114 2.32 10.56 7.62
C ILE A 114 1.59 11.10 6.38
N ASN A 115 2.26 11.18 5.23
CA ASN A 115 1.66 11.60 3.95
C ASN A 115 0.44 10.75 3.59
N LEU A 116 0.53 9.43 3.72
CA LEU A 116 -0.56 8.51 3.41
C LEU A 116 -1.67 8.52 4.48
N LEU A 117 -1.35 8.67 5.77
CA LEU A 117 -2.35 8.81 6.83
C LEU A 117 -3.14 10.12 6.71
N GLU A 118 -2.48 11.20 6.32
CA GLU A 118 -3.14 12.47 6.02
C GLU A 118 -4.11 12.31 4.84
N MET A 119 -3.64 11.69 3.75
CA MET A 119 -4.50 11.36 2.61
C MET A 119 -5.70 10.49 3.03
N PHE A 120 -5.46 9.47 3.87
CA PHE A 120 -6.52 8.61 4.40
C PHE A 120 -7.56 9.38 5.21
N SER A 121 -7.13 10.36 6.02
CA SER A 121 -8.05 11.19 6.81
C SER A 121 -8.94 12.08 5.94
N ARG A 122 -8.44 12.51 4.78
CA ARG A 122 -9.16 13.34 3.80
C ARG A 122 -10.08 12.49 2.92
N GLN A 123 -9.61 11.33 2.48
CA GLN A 123 -10.36 10.37 1.69
C GLN A 123 -11.07 9.37 2.59
N LYS A 124 -12.28 9.70 3.05
CA LYS A 124 -13.12 8.71 3.72
C LYS A 124 -13.40 7.55 2.74
N THR A 125 -12.90 6.36 3.05
CA THR A 125 -13.05 5.11 2.25
C THR A 125 -14.49 4.87 1.77
N TYR A 126 -15.47 5.37 2.51
CA TYR A 126 -16.91 5.29 2.24
C TYR A 126 -17.43 6.15 1.07
N GLY A 127 -16.60 6.97 0.42
CA GLY A 127 -17.03 7.91 -0.63
C GLY A 127 -17.11 7.34 -2.06
N HIS A 128 -16.50 6.18 -2.33
CA HIS A 128 -16.39 5.66 -3.70
C HIS A 128 -17.64 4.86 -4.08
N LYS A 129 -18.58 5.54 -4.77
CA LYS A 129 -19.82 4.93 -5.29
C LYS A 129 -19.59 3.87 -6.36
N PHE A 130 -18.42 3.85 -7.01
CA PHE A 130 -18.13 2.95 -8.13
C PHE A 130 -16.89 2.08 -7.86
N PHE A 131 -17.01 0.79 -8.16
CA PHE A 131 -15.95 -0.20 -7.97
C PHE A 131 -14.68 0.14 -8.77
N SER A 132 -14.82 0.68 -9.99
CA SER A 132 -13.68 1.11 -10.81
C SER A 132 -12.88 2.22 -10.14
N ASP A 133 -13.56 3.19 -9.53
CA ASP A 133 -12.94 4.39 -8.99
C ASP A 133 -12.20 4.06 -7.69
N MET A 134 -12.78 3.18 -6.87
CA MET A 134 -12.12 2.59 -5.70
C MET A 134 -10.83 1.85 -6.10
N PHE A 135 -10.87 1.04 -7.16
CA PHE A 135 -9.70 0.28 -7.59
C PHE A 135 -8.61 1.13 -8.27
N LEU A 136 -8.99 2.28 -8.85
CA LEU A 136 -8.09 3.14 -9.60
C LEU A 136 -7.42 4.19 -8.70
N LEU A 137 -8.09 4.67 -7.66
CA LEU A 137 -7.53 5.65 -6.72
C LEU A 137 -7.19 5.05 -5.36
N HIS A 138 -8.17 4.50 -4.65
CA HIS A 138 -7.99 4.06 -3.26
C HIS A 138 -6.95 2.94 -3.15
N VAL A 139 -7.08 1.89 -3.97
CA VAL A 139 -6.10 0.77 -3.98
C VAL A 139 -4.72 1.25 -4.42
N THR A 140 -4.68 2.08 -5.46
CA THR A 140 -3.46 2.49 -6.17
C THR A 140 -2.60 3.47 -5.39
N VAL A 141 -3.22 4.45 -4.75
CA VAL A 141 -2.54 5.60 -4.13
C VAL A 141 -2.50 5.47 -2.62
N LEU A 142 -3.47 4.76 -2.02
CA LEU A 142 -3.65 4.78 -0.58
C LEU A 142 -3.43 3.40 0.04
N SER A 143 -4.31 2.45 -0.20
CA SER A 143 -4.38 1.19 0.54
C SER A 143 -3.15 0.28 0.37
N CYS A 144 -2.75 -0.04 -0.87
CA CYS A 144 -1.57 -0.85 -1.12
C CYS A 144 -0.26 -0.10 -0.79
N PRO A 145 -0.09 1.19 -1.17
CA PRO A 145 1.03 2.01 -0.70
C PRO A 145 1.16 2.07 0.82
N LEU A 146 0.06 2.22 1.56
CA LEU A 146 0.06 2.30 3.01
C LEU A 146 0.49 0.98 3.65
N SER A 147 -0.07 -0.13 3.17
CA SER A 147 0.33 -1.48 3.60
C SER A 147 1.82 -1.73 3.37
N TRP A 148 2.33 -1.28 2.21
CA TRP A 148 3.76 -1.35 1.90
C TRP A 148 4.61 -0.51 2.85
N VAL A 149 4.26 0.75 3.12
CA VAL A 149 5.08 1.63 3.95
C VAL A 149 5.21 1.07 5.37
N VAL A 150 4.12 0.54 5.95
CA VAL A 150 4.16 -0.11 7.27
C VAL A 150 5.05 -1.37 7.23
N PHE A 151 4.99 -2.15 6.15
CA PHE A 151 5.88 -3.29 5.97
C PHE A 151 7.36 -2.87 5.85
N ALA A 152 7.63 -1.85 5.05
CA ALA A 152 8.97 -1.33 4.82
C ALA A 152 9.58 -0.72 6.08
N ILE A 153 8.78 -0.10 6.96
CA ILE A 153 9.24 0.38 8.29
C ILE A 153 9.78 -0.79 9.12
N MET A 154 9.03 -1.88 9.23
CA MET A 154 9.51 -3.05 9.96
C MET A 154 10.72 -3.70 9.28
N TRP A 155 10.73 -3.72 7.96
CA TRP A 155 11.84 -4.29 7.20
C TRP A 155 13.13 -3.48 7.35
N ASN A 156 13.09 -2.17 7.12
CA ASN A 156 14.23 -1.29 7.28
C ASN A 156 14.64 -1.15 8.76
N GLY A 157 13.68 -1.08 9.68
CA GLY A 157 13.94 -1.08 11.12
C GLY A 157 14.70 -2.33 11.59
N SER A 158 14.45 -3.50 10.99
CA SER A 158 15.22 -4.71 11.31
C SER A 158 16.70 -4.63 10.91
N LEU A 159 17.05 -3.80 9.93
CA LEU A 159 18.45 -3.55 9.53
C LEU A 159 19.16 -2.56 10.45
N LEU A 160 18.41 -1.74 11.20
CA LEU A 160 18.95 -0.82 12.22
C LEU A 160 19.42 -1.53 13.49
N CYS A 161 18.92 -2.74 13.75
CA CYS A 161 19.33 -3.57 14.88
C CYS A 161 20.02 -4.87 14.39
N PRO A 162 21.22 -4.77 13.77
CA PRO A 162 21.91 -5.93 13.21
C PRO A 162 22.52 -6.79 14.33
N CYS A 163 21.75 -7.72 14.90
CA CYS A 163 22.25 -8.77 15.80
C CYS A 163 21.52 -10.10 15.50
N PRO A 164 21.89 -10.83 14.43
CA PRO A 164 21.21 -12.06 14.03
C PRO A 164 21.29 -13.17 15.10
N ASP A 165 22.40 -13.23 15.84
CA ASP A 165 22.69 -14.33 16.77
C ASP A 165 22.14 -14.10 18.18
N ASN A 166 21.39 -13.02 18.39
CA ASN A 166 20.85 -12.68 19.69
C ASN A 166 19.40 -13.18 19.82
N GLN A 167 19.12 -13.97 20.87
CA GLN A 167 17.76 -14.43 21.16
C GLN A 167 16.76 -13.27 21.25
N TRP A 168 17.20 -12.09 21.72
CA TRP A 168 16.37 -10.90 21.83
C TRP A 168 15.83 -10.39 20.49
N THR A 169 16.61 -10.45 19.40
CA THR A 169 16.15 -9.97 18.08
C THR A 169 15.11 -10.92 17.48
N THR A 170 15.25 -12.22 17.72
CA THR A 170 14.25 -13.23 17.33
C THR A 170 12.94 -13.07 18.11
N ILE A 171 13.01 -12.83 19.43
CA ILE A 171 11.81 -12.56 20.25
C ILE A 171 11.12 -11.27 19.77
N LEU A 172 11.89 -10.21 19.56
CA LEU A 172 11.35 -8.93 19.11
C LEU A 172 10.70 -9.05 17.73
N GLY A 173 11.31 -9.76 16.78
CA GLY A 173 10.70 -10.03 15.46
C GLY A 173 9.38 -10.78 15.58
N ASN A 174 9.32 -11.81 16.43
CA ASN A 174 8.12 -12.61 16.68
C ASN A 174 6.99 -11.83 17.36
N ILE A 175 7.30 -10.83 18.19
CA ILE A 175 6.29 -9.94 18.78
C ILE A 175 5.85 -8.88 17.76
N SER A 176 6.81 -8.24 17.08
CA SER A 176 6.57 -7.14 16.14
C SER A 176 5.74 -7.55 14.94
N ILE A 177 5.81 -8.81 14.48
CA ILE A 177 4.99 -9.26 13.35
C ILE A 177 3.49 -9.13 13.62
N TRP A 178 3.04 -9.24 14.88
CA TRP A 178 1.62 -9.09 15.22
C TRP A 178 1.09 -7.67 15.04
N ALA A 179 1.97 -6.67 14.95
CA ALA A 179 1.57 -5.30 14.59
C ALA A 179 0.88 -5.25 13.22
N PHE A 180 1.25 -6.13 12.27
CA PHE A 180 0.57 -6.22 10.97
C PHE A 180 -0.87 -6.71 11.08
N LEU A 181 -1.16 -7.64 12.01
CA LEU A 181 -2.54 -8.06 12.27
C LEU A 181 -3.35 -6.92 12.85
N SER A 182 -2.82 -6.25 13.87
CA SER A 182 -3.47 -5.10 14.51
C SER A 182 -3.72 -3.98 13.51
N PHE A 183 -2.72 -3.64 12.69
CA PHE A 183 -2.84 -2.65 11.62
C PHE A 183 -3.92 -3.04 10.61
N GLY A 184 -3.83 -4.24 10.02
CA GLY A 184 -4.79 -4.69 9.01
C GLY A 184 -6.22 -4.76 9.55
N LEU A 185 -6.42 -5.35 10.74
CA LEU A 185 -7.74 -5.43 11.37
C LEU A 185 -8.30 -4.05 11.73
N PHE A 186 -7.47 -3.12 12.20
CA PHE A 186 -7.91 -1.76 12.49
C PHE A 186 -8.52 -1.10 11.24
N PHE A 187 -7.84 -1.17 10.10
CA PHE A 187 -8.36 -0.60 8.84
C PHE A 187 -9.62 -1.30 8.33
N VAL A 188 -9.64 -2.63 8.37
CA VAL A 188 -10.79 -3.41 7.89
C VAL A 188 -12.02 -3.25 8.81
N LEU A 189 -11.84 -3.27 10.13
CA LEU A 189 -12.97 -3.26 11.07
C LEU A 189 -13.52 -1.85 11.30
N LYS A 190 -12.64 -0.86 11.49
CA LYS A 190 -13.01 0.53 11.81
C LYS A 190 -13.41 1.33 10.57
N PHE A 191 -12.67 1.17 9.48
CA PHE A 191 -12.87 1.96 8.25
C PHE A 191 -13.51 1.17 7.12
N LYS A 192 -13.82 -0.12 7.32
CA LYS A 192 -14.34 -1.02 6.28
C LYS A 192 -13.44 -1.10 5.03
N ASP A 193 -12.16 -0.79 5.20
CA ASP A 193 -11.18 -0.84 4.13
C ASP A 193 -10.64 -2.25 3.98
N TRP A 194 -11.38 -3.07 3.24
CA TRP A 194 -10.99 -4.45 2.95
C TRP A 194 -9.73 -4.54 2.10
N THR A 195 -9.43 -3.52 1.29
CA THR A 195 -8.27 -3.52 0.40
C THR A 195 -6.96 -3.39 1.17
N THR A 196 -6.93 -2.59 2.24
CA THR A 196 -5.73 -2.44 3.08
C THR A 196 -5.43 -3.73 3.85
N GLY A 197 -6.46 -4.41 4.34
CA GLY A 197 -6.32 -5.75 4.90
C GLY A 197 -5.77 -6.77 3.89
N ALA A 198 -6.27 -6.75 2.65
CA ALA A 198 -5.83 -7.66 1.59
C ALA A 198 -4.40 -7.37 1.11
N GLY A 199 -3.99 -6.10 1.05
CA GLY A 199 -2.62 -5.70 0.73
C GLY A 199 -1.66 -6.17 1.82
N THR A 200 -2.00 -5.93 3.08
CA THR A 200 -1.22 -6.38 4.24
C THR A 200 -1.13 -7.90 4.29
N SER A 201 -2.21 -8.62 3.99
CA SER A 201 -2.20 -10.08 4.00
C SER A 201 -1.29 -10.68 2.93
N LEU A 202 -1.22 -10.05 1.74
CA LEU A 202 -0.33 -10.50 0.66
C LEU A 202 1.14 -10.31 1.04
N LEU A 203 1.49 -9.20 1.70
CA LEU A 203 2.84 -8.96 2.22
C LEU A 203 3.20 -9.95 3.34
N MET A 204 2.24 -10.30 4.22
CA MET A 204 2.45 -11.34 5.23
C MET A 204 2.58 -12.74 4.64
N ALA A 205 1.86 -13.06 3.56
CA ALA A 205 2.09 -14.30 2.82
C ALA A 205 3.49 -14.32 2.19
N ALA A 206 3.93 -13.22 1.58
CA ALA A 206 5.28 -13.08 1.04
C ALA A 206 6.35 -13.34 2.12
N LEU A 207 6.16 -12.77 3.30
CA LEU A 207 7.05 -12.99 4.45
C LEU A 207 7.02 -14.45 4.92
N GLY A 208 5.83 -15.05 5.06
CA GLY A 208 5.68 -16.45 5.49
C GLY A 208 6.36 -17.44 4.55
N ILE A 209 6.25 -17.24 3.23
CA ILE A 209 6.89 -18.11 2.22
C ILE A 209 8.42 -18.05 2.36
N ASP A 210 8.99 -16.86 2.46
CA ASP A 210 10.44 -16.69 2.59
C ASP A 210 10.98 -17.30 3.90
N GLN A 211 10.32 -16.99 5.00
CA GLN A 211 10.69 -17.49 6.33
C GLN A 211 10.49 -19.01 6.47
N SER A 212 9.52 -19.60 5.77
CA SER A 212 9.32 -21.05 5.77
C SER A 212 10.44 -21.80 5.03
N SER A 213 11.10 -21.14 4.08
CA SER A 213 12.20 -21.70 3.29
C SER A 213 13.52 -21.60 4.05
N THR A 214 13.75 -20.49 4.76
CA THR A 214 15.00 -20.24 5.50
C THR A 214 14.97 -20.77 6.93
N LYS A 215 13.80 -20.75 7.60
CA LYS A 215 13.58 -21.16 9.00
C LYS A 215 14.54 -20.52 10.01
N LEU A 216 15.11 -19.37 9.66
CA LEU A 216 16.14 -18.69 10.46
C LEU A 216 15.59 -18.10 11.77
N PHE A 217 14.34 -17.61 11.77
CA PHE A 217 13.80 -16.79 12.87
C PHE A 217 12.68 -17.46 13.69
N GLY A 218 12.77 -18.78 13.88
CA GLY A 218 11.86 -19.53 14.75
C GLY A 218 10.43 -19.69 14.18
N PRO A 219 9.36 -19.52 14.98
CA PRO A 219 7.97 -19.76 14.56
C PRO A 219 7.37 -18.63 13.70
N GLN A 220 8.16 -17.61 13.33
CA GLN A 220 7.66 -16.40 12.66
C GLN A 220 6.89 -16.69 11.36
N TRP A 221 7.29 -17.72 10.61
CA TRP A 221 6.60 -18.13 9.39
C TRP A 221 5.15 -18.58 9.65
N ILE A 222 4.89 -19.26 10.78
CA ILE A 222 3.54 -19.69 11.19
C ILE A 222 2.70 -18.44 11.49
N PHE A 223 3.27 -17.50 12.25
CA PHE A 223 2.58 -16.25 12.58
C PHE A 223 2.25 -15.46 11.31
N ALA A 224 3.18 -15.35 10.37
CA ALA A 224 2.95 -14.68 9.10
C ALA A 224 1.77 -15.30 8.31
N PHE A 225 1.68 -16.63 8.23
CA PHE A 225 0.56 -17.31 7.58
C PHE A 225 -0.76 -17.16 8.34
N VAL A 226 -0.75 -17.24 9.67
CA VAL A 226 -1.95 -16.99 10.50
C VAL A 226 -2.47 -15.58 10.26
N ILE A 227 -1.59 -14.58 10.31
CA ILE A 227 -1.95 -13.17 10.08
C ILE A 227 -2.50 -13.00 8.66
N SER A 228 -1.83 -13.57 7.66
CA SER A 228 -2.30 -13.53 6.27
C SER A 228 -3.69 -14.15 6.12
N GLY A 229 -3.91 -15.35 6.65
CA GLY A 229 -5.18 -16.06 6.55
C GLY A 229 -6.33 -15.33 7.24
N VAL A 230 -6.10 -14.79 8.44
CA VAL A 230 -7.10 -14.00 9.16
C VAL A 230 -7.45 -12.73 8.39
N LEU A 231 -6.44 -11.97 7.94
CA LEU A 231 -6.67 -10.71 7.21
C LEU A 231 -7.37 -10.95 5.87
N VAL A 232 -6.97 -11.95 5.08
CA VAL A 232 -7.68 -12.31 3.84
C VAL A 232 -9.14 -12.65 4.15
N SER A 233 -9.38 -13.47 5.17
CA SER A 233 -10.74 -13.89 5.53
C SER A 233 -11.62 -12.68 5.86
N VAL A 234 -11.17 -11.82 6.78
CA VAL A 234 -11.94 -10.64 7.21
C VAL A 234 -12.11 -9.64 6.05
N SER A 235 -11.09 -9.46 5.21
CA SER A 235 -11.17 -8.62 4.00
C SER A 235 -12.18 -9.15 2.99
N VAL A 236 -12.20 -10.46 2.72
CA VAL A 236 -13.17 -11.06 1.80
C VAL A 236 -14.60 -10.91 2.35
N PHE A 237 -14.82 -11.22 3.63
CA PHE A 237 -16.14 -11.07 4.25
C PHE A 237 -16.65 -9.62 4.22
N THR A 238 -15.78 -8.66 4.49
CA THR A 238 -16.15 -7.23 4.45
C THR A 238 -16.37 -6.73 3.02
N GLY A 239 -15.57 -7.17 2.05
CA GLY A 239 -15.75 -6.87 0.64
C GLY A 239 -17.06 -7.40 0.06
N ILE A 240 -17.44 -8.65 0.39
CA ILE A 240 -18.71 -9.25 -0.05
C ILE A 240 -19.91 -8.49 0.53
N LYS A 241 -19.88 -8.17 1.84
CA LYS A 241 -20.95 -7.39 2.48
C LYS A 241 -21.10 -6.00 1.86
N GLY A 242 -19.98 -5.32 1.57
CA GLY A 242 -19.98 -4.00 0.93
C GLY A 242 -20.68 -4.01 -0.44
N LYS A 243 -20.45 -5.04 -1.26
CA LYS A 243 -21.08 -5.18 -2.60
C LYS A 243 -22.60 -5.40 -2.53
N SER A 244 -23.07 -6.14 -1.53
CA SER A 244 -24.51 -6.38 -1.34
C SER A 244 -25.27 -5.09 -1.04
N THR A 245 -24.73 -4.26 -0.16
CA THR A 245 -25.35 -2.98 0.23
C THR A 245 -25.39 -1.98 -0.92
N SER A 246 -24.32 -1.84 -1.71
CA SER A 246 -24.31 -0.92 -2.85
C SER A 246 -25.33 -1.29 -3.93
N SER A 247 -25.50 -2.60 -4.20
CA SER A 247 -26.47 -3.09 -5.18
C SER A 247 -27.91 -2.79 -4.77
N GLN A 248 -28.24 -2.84 -3.47
CA GLN A 248 -29.58 -2.50 -2.99
C GLN A 248 -29.89 -1.01 -3.14
N THR A 249 -28.95 -0.12 -2.79
CA THR A 249 -29.12 1.33 -2.95
C THR A 249 -29.25 1.74 -4.43
N GLU A 250 -28.64 1.00 -5.35
CA GLU A 250 -28.70 1.27 -6.79
C GLU A 250 -30.09 0.93 -7.40
N HIS A 251 -30.82 -0.03 -6.83
CA HIS A 251 -32.15 -0.42 -7.31
C HIS A 251 -33.30 0.43 -6.76
N GLU A 252 -33.12 1.12 -5.63
CA GLU A 252 -34.16 1.99 -5.04
C GLU A 252 -34.65 3.13 -5.95
N PRO A 253 -33.78 3.92 -6.63
CA PRO A 253 -34.25 5.00 -7.49
C PRO A 253 -34.97 4.49 -8.77
N LEU A 254 -34.60 3.32 -9.29
CA LEU A 254 -35.25 2.71 -10.48
C LEU A 254 -36.65 2.18 -10.17
N LEU A 255 -36.91 1.78 -8.92
CA LEU A 255 -38.23 1.36 -8.47
C LEU A 255 -39.15 2.56 -8.20
N GLN A 256 -38.59 3.71 -7.80
CA GLN A 256 -39.36 4.95 -7.64
C GLN A 256 -39.72 5.58 -8.99
N SER A 257 -38.84 5.55 -9.99
CA SER A 257 -39.15 6.09 -11.33
C SER A 257 -40.15 5.25 -12.11
N ARG A 258 -40.39 3.99 -11.72
CA ARG A 258 -41.39 3.10 -12.33
C ARG A 258 -42.77 3.16 -11.63
N ARG A 259 -42.87 3.90 -10.52
CA ARG A 259 -44.13 4.13 -9.79
C ARG A 259 -44.79 5.48 -10.10
N ASN A 260 -44.17 6.31 -10.95
CA ASN A 260 -44.73 7.54 -11.50
C ASN A 260 -44.95 7.38 -13.00
#